data_AF-A0A5U3EFS3-F1
#
_entry.id   AF-A0A5U3EFS3-F1
#
_cell.length_a   1.000
_cell.length_b   1.000
_cell.length_c   1.000
_cell.angle_alpha   90.00
_cell.angle_beta   90.00
_cell.angle_gamma   90.00
#
_symmetry.space_group_name_H-M   'P 1'
#
loop_
_entity.id
_entity.type
_entity.pdbx_description
1 polymer ?
#
loop_
_entity_poly.entity_id
_entity_poly.type
_entity_poly.pdbx_seq_one_letter_code
_entity_poly.pdbx_strand_id
1 'polypeptide(L)'
;MRKSRKSHTQNQITTLQLSYDCRRKVQRVKDFSFWLHLNFIDTTPMVAPHFIYAFSYIHDDIKAIDKELISLGLFDEAMGKRPRKPDAK
;
A
#
# COMPACT_ATOMS: atom_id res chain seq x y z
N MET A 1 14.87 -50.19 -4.66
CA MET A 1 14.29 -49.07 -3.88
C MET A 1 14.87 -47.74 -4.36
N ARG A 2 14.17 -47.01 -5.24
CA ARG A 2 14.61 -45.67 -5.68
C ARG A 2 14.20 -44.65 -4.61
N LYS A 3 15.18 -44.06 -3.92
CA LYS A 3 14.95 -42.93 -3.03
C LYS A 3 14.42 -41.76 -3.86
N SER A 4 13.13 -41.45 -3.70
CA SER A 4 12.53 -40.21 -4.20
C SER A 4 13.28 -39.04 -3.56
N ARG A 5 14.03 -38.29 -4.38
CA ARG A 5 14.59 -37.00 -3.99
C ARG A 5 13.40 -36.08 -3.76
N LYS A 6 13.11 -35.76 -2.49
CA LYS A 6 12.21 -34.65 -2.14
C LYS A 6 12.74 -33.41 -2.85
N SER A 7 11.98 -32.91 -3.82
CA SER A 7 12.28 -31.68 -4.53
C SER A 7 12.28 -30.53 -3.52
N HIS A 8 13.47 -30.10 -3.14
CA HIS A 8 13.71 -28.88 -2.36
C HIS A 8 13.52 -27.66 -3.28
N THR A 9 12.31 -27.53 -3.82
CA THR A 9 11.91 -26.41 -4.67
C THR A 9 10.39 -26.32 -4.63
N GLN A 10 9.85 -26.39 -3.42
CA GLN A 10 8.56 -25.77 -3.18
C GLN A 10 8.85 -24.27 -3.28
N ASN A 11 8.68 -23.74 -4.49
CA ASN A 11 8.66 -22.33 -4.80
C ASN A 11 7.73 -21.66 -3.78
N GLN A 12 8.30 -21.21 -2.67
CA GLN A 12 7.72 -20.14 -1.88
C GLN A 12 7.81 -18.93 -2.79
N ILE A 13 6.82 -18.78 -3.67
CA ILE A 13 6.37 -17.44 -4.02
C ILE A 13 5.86 -16.91 -2.69
N THR A 14 6.75 -16.35 -1.87
CA THR A 14 6.41 -15.41 -0.83
C THR A 14 5.78 -14.24 -1.55
N THR A 15 4.49 -14.36 -1.86
CA THR A 15 3.70 -13.23 -2.30
C THR A 15 3.80 -12.24 -1.15
N LEU A 16 4.50 -11.12 -1.39
CA LEU A 16 4.57 -10.01 -0.45
C LEU A 16 3.13 -9.52 -0.28
N GLN A 17 2.49 -9.95 0.80
CA GLN A 17 1.11 -9.63 1.09
C GLN A 17 1.06 -8.49 2.09
N LEU A 18 0.21 -7.50 1.80
CA LEU A 18 -0.15 -6.48 2.76
C LEU A 18 -0.77 -7.13 4.00
N SER A 19 -0.40 -6.60 5.15
CA SER A 19 -1.02 -6.88 6.44
C SER A 19 -2.54 -6.65 6.37
N TYR A 20 -3.28 -7.32 7.24
CA TYR A 20 -4.72 -7.09 7.36
C TYR A 20 -5.04 -5.62 7.64
N ASP A 21 -4.26 -4.99 8.52
CA ASP A 21 -4.42 -3.59 8.87
C ASP A 21 -4.14 -2.65 7.70
N CYS A 22 -3.12 -2.90 6.89
CA CYS A 22 -2.87 -2.09 5.70
C CYS A 22 -3.95 -2.27 4.65
N ARG A 23 -4.44 -3.50 4.42
CA ARG A 23 -5.59 -3.72 3.52
C ARG A 23 -6.83 -2.96 3.97
N ARG A 24 -7.10 -2.91 5.27
CA ARG A 24 -8.20 -2.10 5.84
C ARG A 24 -8.00 -0.59 5.60
N LYS A 25 -6.78 -0.09 5.77
CA LYS A 25 -6.45 1.32 5.50
C LYS A 25 -6.59 1.67 4.02
N VAL A 26 -6.11 0.79 3.12
CA VAL A 26 -6.31 0.93 1.67
C VAL A 26 -7.80 1.02 1.33
N GLN A 27 -8.62 0.14 1.91
CA GLN A 27 -10.07 0.20 1.69
C GLN A 27 -10.66 1.53 2.15
N ARG A 28 -10.26 2.03 3.33
CA ARG A 28 -10.73 3.33 3.83
C ARG A 28 -10.34 4.49 2.91
N VAL A 29 -9.11 4.51 2.41
CA VAL A 29 -8.63 5.52 1.44
C VAL A 29 -9.46 5.46 0.16
N LYS A 30 -9.78 4.27 -0.35
CA LYS A 30 -10.64 4.10 -1.53
C LYS A 30 -12.05 4.64 -1.29
N ASP A 31 -12.69 4.24 -0.20
CA ASP A 31 -14.05 4.67 0.14
C ASP A 31 -14.11 6.19 0.33
N PHE A 32 -13.11 6.77 0.98
CA PHE A 32 -13.00 8.21 1.18
C PHE A 32 -12.79 8.98 -0.12
N SER A 33 -11.91 8.49 -0.99
CA SER A 33 -11.65 9.09 -2.30
C SER A 33 -12.91 9.06 -3.18
N PHE A 34 -13.67 7.95 -3.12
CA PHE A 34 -14.94 7.84 -3.82
C PHE A 34 -16.01 8.78 -3.24
N TRP A 35 -16.10 8.88 -1.92
CA TRP A 35 -16.99 9.83 -1.25
C TRP A 35 -16.66 11.28 -1.65
N LEU A 36 -15.37 11.65 -1.66
CA LEU A 36 -14.92 12.94 -2.15
C LEU A 36 -15.33 13.17 -3.61
N HIS A 37 -15.14 12.18 -4.48
CA HIS A 37 -15.54 12.32 -5.88
C HIS A 37 -17.04 12.60 -6.03
N LEU A 38 -17.90 11.86 -5.33
CA LEU A 38 -19.36 12.04 -5.41
C LEU A 38 -19.83 13.39 -4.84
N ASN A 39 -19.26 13.83 -3.72
CA ASN A 39 -19.70 15.06 -3.05
C ASN A 39 -19.22 16.33 -3.74
N PHE A 40 -18.24 16.23 -4.64
CA PHE A 40 -17.59 17.40 -5.24
C PHE A 40 -17.57 17.40 -6.78
N ILE A 41 -18.30 16.49 -7.44
CA ILE A 41 -18.32 16.35 -8.91
C ILE A 41 -18.83 17.59 -9.65
N ASP A 42 -19.70 18.39 -9.02
CA ASP A 42 -20.32 19.60 -9.59
C ASP A 42 -19.99 20.90 -8.82
N THR A 43 -19.06 20.85 -7.86
CA THR A 43 -18.64 22.05 -7.10
C THR A 43 -17.49 22.79 -7.77
N THR A 44 -17.63 24.11 -7.89
CA THR A 44 -16.58 25.02 -8.38
C THR A 44 -15.37 24.99 -7.43
N PRO A 45 -14.11 25.16 -7.89
CA PRO A 45 -12.89 24.86 -7.09
C PRO A 45 -12.64 25.75 -5.85
N MET A 46 -13.57 26.62 -5.46
CA MET A 46 -13.43 27.55 -4.32
C MET A 46 -13.60 26.90 -2.92
N VAL A 47 -13.25 25.61 -2.78
CA VAL A 47 -13.52 24.83 -1.56
C VAL A 47 -12.25 24.29 -0.89
N ALA A 48 -11.11 24.95 -1.11
CA ALA A 48 -9.79 24.51 -0.61
C ALA A 48 -9.73 24.10 0.89
N PRO A 49 -10.42 24.77 1.85
CA PRO A 49 -10.33 24.41 3.26
C PRO A 49 -10.95 23.04 3.59
N HIS A 50 -12.08 22.71 2.96
CA HIS A 50 -12.79 21.45 3.23
C HIS A 50 -12.02 20.25 2.66
N PHE A 51 -11.30 20.44 1.54
CA PHE A 51 -10.41 19.41 1.01
C PHE A 51 -9.23 19.12 1.93
N ILE A 52 -8.57 20.16 2.47
CA ILE A 52 -7.44 19.96 3.39
C ILE A 52 -7.91 19.19 4.63
N TYR A 53 -9.05 19.57 5.20
CA TYR A 53 -9.63 18.87 6.34
C TYR A 53 -10.00 17.42 5.98
N ALA A 54 -10.63 17.21 4.82
CA ALA A 54 -10.96 15.89 4.32
C ALA A 54 -9.71 14.99 4.20
N PHE A 55 -8.66 15.46 3.53
CA PHE A 55 -7.43 14.70 3.37
C PHE A 55 -6.70 14.43 4.70
N SER A 56 -6.86 15.30 5.70
CA SER A 56 -6.30 15.06 7.04
C SER A 56 -6.83 13.76 7.67
N TYR A 57 -8.05 13.34 7.36
CA TYR A 57 -8.67 12.13 7.90
C TYR A 57 -8.00 10.84 7.40
N ILE A 58 -7.41 10.86 6.20
CA ILE A 58 -6.74 9.70 5.59
C ILE A 58 -5.21 9.85 5.55
N HIS A 59 -4.67 10.97 6.03
CA HIS A 59 -3.24 11.28 5.97
C HIS A 59 -2.38 10.18 6.64
N ASP A 60 -2.73 9.81 7.87
CA ASP A 60 -1.98 8.81 8.62
C ASP A 60 -2.15 7.40 8.03
N ASP A 61 -3.29 7.13 7.42
CA ASP A 61 -3.53 5.88 6.71
C ASP A 61 -2.63 5.76 5.49
N ILE A 62 -2.51 6.83 4.68
CA ILE A 62 -1.57 6.90 3.54
C ILE A 62 -0.14 6.70 4.02
N LYS A 63 0.26 7.36 5.12
CA LYS A 63 1.61 7.23 5.69
C LYS A 63 1.91 5.81 6.18
N ALA A 64 0.92 5.13 6.76
CA ALA A 64 1.06 3.75 7.19
C ALA A 64 1.17 2.78 6.00
N ILE A 65 0.38 3.00 4.95
CA ILE A 65 0.44 2.22 3.71
C ILE A 65 1.82 2.37 3.05
N ASP A 66 2.31 3.61 2.92
CA ASP A 66 3.63 3.91 2.32
C ASP A 66 4.76 3.17 3.05
N LYS A 67 4.79 3.25 4.39
CA LYS A 67 5.77 2.52 5.22
C LYS A 67 5.71 1.01 4.99
N GLU A 68 4.52 0.44 4.91
CA GLU A 68 4.38 -1.00 4.72
C GLU A 68 4.83 -1.42 3.32
N LEU A 69 4.46 -0.67 2.28
CA LEU A 69 4.93 -0.90 0.91
C LEU A 69 6.46 -0.81 0.80
N ILE A 70 7.09 0.15 1.49
CA ILE A 70 8.56 0.25 1.57
C ILE A 70 9.14 -0.97 2.31
N SER A 71 8.55 -1.37 3.43
CA SER A 71 9.04 -2.53 4.21
C SER A 71 8.98 -3.84 3.44
N LEU A 72 8.00 -3.95 2.54
CA LEU A 72 7.85 -5.09 1.64
C LEU A 72 8.73 -4.98 0.38
N GLY A 73 9.45 -3.86 0.17
CA GLY A 73 10.21 -3.60 -1.05
C GLY A 73 9.35 -3.34 -2.28
N LEU A 74 8.02 -3.32 -2.13
CA LEU A 74 7.05 -3.12 -3.21
C LEU A 74 7.08 -1.68 -3.74
N PHE A 75 7.43 -0.71 -2.88
CA PHE A 75 7.49 0.69 -3.27
C PHE A 75 8.69 1.00 -4.16
N ASP A 76 9.86 0.43 -3.84
CA ASP A 76 11.06 0.58 -4.65
C ASP A 76 10.84 -0.05 -6.03
N GLU A 77 10.24 -1.25 -6.09
CA GLU A 77 9.87 -1.93 -7.33
C GLU A 77 8.89 -1.11 -8.19
N ALA A 78 7.80 -0.60 -7.60
CA ALA A 78 6.80 0.21 -8.32
C ALA A 78 7.36 1.54 -8.84
N MET A 79 8.36 2.11 -8.18
CA MET A 79 9.02 3.37 -8.58
C MET A 79 10.25 3.15 -9.46
N GLY A 80 10.53 1.91 -9.89
CA GLY A 80 11.69 1.55 -10.71
C GLY A 80 13.05 1.70 -9.98
N LYS A 81 13.04 1.80 -8.65
CA LYS A 81 14.24 1.90 -7.82
C LYS A 81 14.62 0.51 -7.32
N ARG A 82 15.92 0.18 -7.29
CA ARG A 82 16.35 -1.09 -6.70
C ARG A 82 16.06 -1.09 -5.20
N PRO A 83 15.62 -2.21 -4.60
CA PRO A 83 15.37 -2.31 -3.17
C PRO A 83 16.59 -1.82 -2.38
N ARG A 84 16.40 -0.92 -1.42
CA ARG A 84 17.49 -0.54 -0.51
C ARG A 84 17.95 -1.79 0.23
N LYS A 85 19.23 -2.16 0.08
CA LYS A 85 19.83 -3.20 0.89
C LYS A 85 19.66 -2.79 2.37
N PRO A 86 19.18 -3.70 3.25
CA PRO A 86 19.24 -3.40 4.67
C PRO A 86 20.72 -3.22 5.01
N ASP A 87 21.07 -2.07 5.59
CA ASP A 87 22.40 -1.86 6.14
C ASP A 87 22.62 -2.96 7.17
N ALA A 88 23.55 -3.87 6.85
CA ALA A 88 23.98 -4.92 7.74
C ALA A 88 24.56 -4.25 8.99
N LYS A 89 23.92 -4.50 10.14
CA LYS A 89 24.51 -4.30 11.46
C LYS A 89 24.84 -5.66 12.04
#